data_AF-A0A520PAT5-F1
#
_entry.id   AF-A0A520PAT5-F1
#
_cell.length_a   1.000
_cell.length_b   1.000
_cell.length_c   1.000
_cell.angle_alpha   90.00
_cell.angle_beta   90.00
_cell.angle_gamma   90.00
#
_symmetry.space_group_name_H-M   'P 1'
#
loop_
_entity.id
_entity.type
_entity.pdbx_description
1 polymer ?
#
loop_
_entity_poly.entity_id
_entity_poly.type
_entity_poly.pdbx_seq_one_letter_code
_entity_poly.pdbx_strand_id
1 'polypeptide(L)'
;RVPAFKVSIIFVTVFGMVSAWILTITQQWSLALISAACMGFAATYLGVSFQAEIQADLHDNIRGRVMSLWGMITLGSMSLGSLLLGLIADKFGLFFAGTSLIICSSICLSYILLKSQSFRE
;
A
#
# COMPACT_ATOMS: atom_id res chain seq x y z
N ARG A 1 -8.55 -5.90 -19.19
CA ARG A 1 -7.55 -5.21 -18.33
C ARG A 1 -6.87 -4.11 -19.13
N VAL A 2 -7.21 -2.84 -18.90
CA VAL A 2 -6.63 -1.70 -19.63
C VAL A 2 -5.19 -1.48 -19.16
N PRO A 3 -4.16 -1.45 -20.05
CA PRO A 3 -2.76 -1.35 -19.64
C PRO A 3 -2.44 -0.06 -18.86
N ALA A 4 -3.17 1.02 -19.13
CA ALA A 4 -3.07 2.28 -18.39
C ALA A 4 -3.41 2.14 -16.89
N PHE A 5 -4.33 1.23 -16.55
CA PHE A 5 -4.73 0.98 -15.16
C PHE A 5 -3.58 0.36 -14.35
N LYS A 6 -2.84 -0.59 -14.95
CA LYS A 6 -1.67 -1.21 -14.32
C LYS A 6 -0.54 -0.21 -14.06
N VAL A 7 -0.27 0.67 -15.03
CA VAL A 7 0.79 1.68 -14.91
C VAL A 7 0.42 2.73 -13.87
N SER A 8 -0.83 3.20 -13.86
CA SER A 8 -1.34 4.14 -12.86
C SER A 8 -1.19 3.60 -11.43
N ILE A 9 -1.53 2.33 -11.18
CA ILE A 9 -1.39 1.70 -9.87
C ILE A 9 0.07 1.70 -9.38
N ILE A 10 1.03 1.40 -10.26
CA ILE A 10 2.46 1.40 -9.89
C ILE A 10 2.91 2.81 -9.50
N PHE A 11 2.58 3.83 -10.30
CA PHE A 11 2.94 5.22 -9.98
C PHE A 11 2.34 5.69 -8.66
N VAL A 12 1.05 5.43 -8.43
CA VAL A 12 0.38 5.84 -7.18
C VAL A 12 0.95 5.08 -5.97
N THR A 13 1.34 3.82 -6.15
CA THR A 13 2.00 3.03 -5.10
C THR A 13 3.35 3.65 -4.71
N VAL A 14 4.21 3.96 -5.68
CA VAL A 14 5.51 4.60 -5.42
C VAL A 14 5.32 5.97 -4.77
N PHE A 15 4.35 6.76 -5.26
CA PHE A 15 3.99 8.06 -4.68
C PHE A 15 3.55 7.94 -3.21
N GLY A 16 2.72 6.95 -2.88
CA GLY A 16 2.30 6.67 -1.50
C GLY A 16 3.46 6.27 -0.60
N MET A 17 4.37 5.41 -1.09
CA MET A 17 5.56 4.96 -0.34
C MET A 17 6.48 6.14 0.01
N VAL A 18 6.75 7.02 -0.96
CA VAL A 18 7.59 8.20 -0.76
C VAL A 18 6.93 9.16 0.24
N SER A 19 5.62 9.39 0.12
CA SER A 19 4.86 10.25 1.04
C SER A 19 4.91 9.73 2.49
N ALA A 20 4.73 8.43 2.69
CA ALA A 20 4.80 7.80 4.01
C ALA A 20 6.20 7.94 4.65
N TRP A 21 7.26 7.82 3.86
CA TRP A 21 8.62 8.01 4.36
C TRP A 21 8.92 9.46 4.74
N ILE A 22 8.52 10.41 3.90
CA ILE A 22 8.64 11.86 4.20
C ILE A 22 7.92 12.19 5.50
N LEU A 23 6.73 11.63 5.73
CA LEU A 23 5.98 11.79 6.97
C LEU A 23 6.75 11.31 8.21
N THR A 24 7.61 10.31 8.06
CA THR A 24 8.36 9.73 9.18
C THR A 24 9.61 10.54 9.55
N ILE A 25 10.17 11.29 8.61
CA ILE A 25 11.40 12.08 8.79
C ILE A 25 11.15 13.57 9.02
N THR A 26 9.97 14.07 8.66
CA THR A 26 9.66 15.50 8.73
C THR A 26 9.54 16.00 10.17
N GLN A 27 10.10 17.18 10.42
CA GLN A 27 9.91 17.95 11.65
C GLN A 27 9.02 19.19 11.41
N GLN A 28 8.62 19.43 10.16
CA GLN A 28 7.82 20.57 9.75
C GLN A 28 6.34 20.18 9.69
N TRP A 29 5.50 20.89 10.44
CA TRP A 29 4.06 20.61 10.53
C TRP A 29 3.36 20.66 9.17
N SER A 30 3.62 21.70 8.38
CA SER A 30 3.00 21.85 7.05
C SER A 30 3.35 20.70 6.11
N LEU A 31 4.60 20.24 6.17
CA LEU A 31 5.06 19.13 5.34
C LEU A 31 4.44 17.79 5.80
N ALA A 32 4.25 17.61 7.11
CA ALA A 32 3.56 16.44 7.67
C ALA A 32 2.09 16.37 7.23
N LEU A 33 1.38 17.50 7.21
CA LEU A 33 0.00 17.55 6.73
C LEU A 33 -0.10 17.18 5.25
N ILE A 34 0.78 17.74 4.41
CA ILE A 34 0.79 17.46 2.98
C ILE A 34 1.12 15.98 2.73
N SER A 35 2.14 15.44 3.40
CA SER A 35 2.52 14.03 3.22
C SER A 35 1.44 13.06 3.72
N ALA A 36 0.76 13.37 4.83
CA ALA A 36 -0.37 12.60 5.32
C ALA A 36 -1.55 12.63 4.32
N ALA A 37 -1.86 13.78 3.74
CA ALA A 37 -2.90 13.90 2.71
C ALA A 37 -2.55 13.09 1.45
N CYS A 38 -1.31 13.20 0.96
CA CYS A 38 -0.82 12.43 -0.18
C CYS A 38 -0.86 10.92 0.07
N MET A 39 -0.45 10.49 1.27
CA MET A 39 -0.51 9.09 1.69
C MET A 39 -1.96 8.59 1.76
N GLY A 40 -2.87 9.39 2.33
CA GLY A 40 -4.30 9.07 2.38
C GLY A 40 -4.92 8.92 0.99
N PHE A 41 -4.62 9.85 0.08
CA PHE A 41 -5.05 9.76 -1.31
C PHE A 41 -4.58 8.46 -1.98
N ALA A 42 -3.29 8.13 -1.86
CA ALA A 42 -2.74 6.91 -2.43
C ALA A 42 -3.40 5.66 -1.86
N ALA A 43 -3.60 5.60 -0.54
CA ALA A 43 -4.24 4.48 0.13
C ALA A 43 -5.69 4.26 -0.36
N THR A 44 -6.49 5.33 -0.46
CA THR A 44 -7.86 5.24 -0.96
C THR A 44 -7.91 4.85 -2.43
N TYR A 45 -7.08 5.48 -3.28
CA TYR A 45 -7.05 5.17 -4.71
C TYR A 45 -6.70 3.71 -4.97
N LEU A 46 -5.66 3.20 -4.31
CA LEU A 46 -5.24 1.80 -4.43
C LEU A 46 -6.30 0.84 -3.87
N GLY A 47 -6.87 1.17 -2.70
CA GLY A 47 -7.91 0.36 -2.06
C GLY A 47 -9.13 0.18 -2.96
N VAL A 48 -9.68 1.29 -3.49
CA VAL A 48 -10.84 1.27 -4.40
C VAL A 48 -10.50 0.59 -5.72
N SER A 49 -9.30 0.83 -6.27
CA SER A 49 -8.85 0.19 -7.52
C SER A 49 -8.79 -1.33 -7.40
N PHE A 50 -8.18 -1.84 -6.32
CA PHE A 50 -8.10 -3.28 -6.07
C PHE A 50 -9.47 -3.88 -5.78
N GLN A 51 -10.29 -3.21 -4.97
CA GLN A 51 -11.66 -3.65 -4.70
C GLN A 51 -12.50 -3.75 -5.99
N ALA A 52 -12.41 -2.75 -6.87
CA ALA A 52 -13.13 -2.74 -8.14
C ALA A 52 -12.64 -3.84 -9.10
N GLU A 53 -11.32 -4.07 -9.18
CA GLU A 53 -10.77 -5.13 -10.03
C GLU A 53 -11.18 -6.53 -9.53
N ILE A 54 -11.14 -6.78 -8.22
CA ILE A 54 -11.63 -8.03 -7.63
C ILE A 54 -13.11 -8.25 -7.93
N GLN A 55 -13.93 -7.20 -7.78
CA GLN A 55 -15.37 -7.32 -8.02
C GLN A 55 -15.73 -7.48 -9.50
N ALA A 56 -14.91 -6.97 -10.42
CA ALA A 56 -15.14 -7.10 -11.85
C ALA A 56 -14.92 -8.54 -12.36
N ASP A 57 -14.08 -9.33 -11.67
CA ASP A 57 -13.74 -10.71 -12.05
C ASP A 57 -14.62 -11.76 -11.34
N LEU A 58 -15.54 -11.32 -10.48
CA LEU A 58 -16.32 -12.18 -9.61
C LEU A 58 -17.77 -12.34 -10.04
N HIS A 59 -18.28 -13.57 -9.90
CA HIS A 59 -19.69 -13.89 -10.10
C HIS A 59 -20.52 -13.44 -8.89
N ASP A 60 -21.73 -12.91 -9.12
CA ASP A 60 -22.55 -12.25 -8.09
C ASP A 60 -22.85 -13.11 -6.85
N ASN A 61 -22.92 -14.43 -7.01
CA ASN A 61 -23.14 -15.41 -5.95
C ASN A 61 -21.99 -15.55 -4.92
N ILE A 62 -20.77 -15.11 -5.24
CA ILE A 62 -19.60 -15.19 -4.34
C ILE A 62 -19.01 -13.83 -3.96
N ARG A 63 -19.54 -12.72 -4.50
CA ARG A 63 -19.04 -11.35 -4.25
C ARG A 63 -18.98 -11.00 -2.76
N GLY A 64 -20.02 -11.33 -2.00
CA GLY A 64 -20.06 -11.05 -0.56
C GLY A 64 -19.00 -11.81 0.26
N ARG A 65 -18.72 -13.07 -0.10
CA ARG A 65 -17.72 -13.91 0.60
C ARG A 65 -16.29 -13.44 0.31
N VAL A 66 -16.01 -13.06 -0.93
CA VAL A 66 -14.67 -12.59 -1.30
C VAL A 66 -14.42 -11.18 -0.80
N MET A 67 -15.43 -10.30 -0.79
CA MET A 67 -15.28 -8.97 -0.21
C MET A 67 -15.10 -9.00 1.31
N SER A 68 -15.69 -9.96 2.03
CA SER A 68 -15.41 -10.12 3.46
C SER A 68 -13.97 -10.60 3.72
N LEU A 69 -13.46 -11.54 2.92
CA LEU A 69 -12.04 -11.95 2.96
C LEU A 69 -11.10 -10.78 2.65
N TRP A 70 -11.41 -9.99 1.62
CA TRP A 70 -10.65 -8.80 1.27
C TRP A 70 -10.61 -7.82 2.44
N GLY A 71 -11.75 -7.50 3.05
CA GLY A 71 -11.83 -6.60 4.19
C GLY A 71 -11.03 -7.10 5.40
N MET A 72 -11.12 -8.41 5.71
CA MET A 72 -10.32 -9.02 6.78
C MET A 72 -8.82 -8.93 6.50
N ILE A 73 -8.38 -9.18 5.27
CA ILE A 73 -6.97 -9.07 4.89
C ILE A 73 -6.50 -7.62 5.01
N THR A 74 -7.26 -6.66 4.46
CA THR A 74 -6.88 -5.24 4.48
C THR A 74 -6.75 -4.73 5.92
N LEU A 75 -7.75 -4.97 6.77
CA LEU A 75 -7.72 -4.54 8.17
C LEU A 75 -6.66 -5.30 8.98
N GLY A 76 -6.53 -6.61 8.76
CA GLY A 76 -5.53 -7.45 9.41
C GLY A 76 -4.10 -7.00 9.09
N SER A 77 -3.82 -6.67 7.82
CA SER A 77 -2.53 -6.13 7.38
C SER A 77 -2.23 -4.77 8.02
N MET A 78 -3.22 -3.88 8.16
CA MET A 78 -3.03 -2.59 8.86
C MET A 78 -2.64 -2.78 10.33
N SER A 79 -3.32 -3.69 11.03
CA SER A 79 -3.02 -4.00 12.44
C SER A 79 -1.64 -4.64 12.63
N LEU A 80 -1.29 -5.62 11.77
CA LEU A 80 0.03 -6.23 11.81
C LEU A 80 1.13 -5.24 11.45
N GLY A 81 0.91 -4.42 10.42
CA GLY A 81 1.83 -3.38 9.99
C GLY A 81 2.06 -2.32 11.06
N SER A 82 1.01 -1.84 11.73
CA SER A 82 1.13 -0.85 12.80
C SER A 82 1.86 -1.41 14.03
N LEU A 83 1.60 -2.66 14.40
CA LEU A 83 2.30 -3.32 15.50
C LEU A 83 3.80 -3.47 15.21
N LEU A 84 4.16 -3.97 14.02
CA LEU A 84 5.56 -4.12 13.62
C LEU A 84 6.27 -2.77 13.55
N LEU A 85 5.63 -1.77 12.93
CA LEU A 85 6.19 -0.43 12.79
C LEU A 85 6.37 0.23 14.16
N GLY A 86 5.41 0.08 15.07
CA GLY A 86 5.48 0.59 16.44
C GLY A 86 6.62 -0.05 17.24
N LEU A 87 6.81 -1.37 17.15
CA LEU A 87 7.92 -2.06 17.81
C LEU A 87 9.29 -1.58 17.31
N ILE A 88 9.42 -1.32 16.02
CA ILE A 88 10.67 -0.80 15.44
C ILE A 88 10.88 0.66 15.88
N ALA A 89 9.82 1.46 15.86
CA ALA A 89 9.87 2.86 16.27
C ALA A 89 10.26 3.03 17.74
N ASP A 90 9.77 2.16 18.62
CA ASP A 90 10.08 2.22 20.06
C ASP A 90 11.55 1.84 20.35
N LYS A 91 12.09 0.83 19.64
CA LYS A 91 13.47 0.36 19.87
C LYS A 91 14.55 1.17 19.14
N PHE A 92 14.27 1.62 17.93
CA PHE A 92 15.26 2.22 17.03
C PHE A 92 14.91 3.66 16.62
N GLY A 93 13.75 4.17 17.01
CA GLY A 93 13.26 5.48 16.62
C GLY A 93 12.53 5.50 15.28
N LEU A 94 11.84 6.62 15.02
CA LEU A 94 11.00 6.84 13.84
C LEU A 94 11.78 6.73 12.52
N PHE A 95 13.02 7.23 12.45
CA PHE A 95 13.81 7.19 11.21
C PHE A 95 14.06 5.74 10.73
N PHE A 96 14.45 4.84 11.63
CA PHE A 96 14.66 3.43 11.31
C PHE A 96 13.33 2.72 10.99
N ALA A 97 12.24 3.07 11.68
CA ALA A 97 10.91 2.56 11.34
C ALA A 97 10.50 2.94 9.91
N GLY A 98 10.63 4.21 9.53
CA GLY A 98 10.28 4.71 8.20
C GLY A 98 11.13 4.12 7.08
N THR A 99 12.44 3.98 7.29
CA THR A 99 13.34 3.37 6.28
C THR A 99 13.06 1.88 6.11
N SER A 100 12.78 1.14 7.19
CA SER A 100 12.39 -0.27 7.13
C SER A 100 11.10 -0.48 6.32
N LEU A 101 10.13 0.44 6.45
CA LEU A 101 8.87 0.43 5.70
C LEU A 101 9.11 0.54 4.19
N ILE A 102 9.95 1.49 3.75
CA ILE A 102 10.29 1.66 2.33
C ILE A 102 11.00 0.43 1.77
N ILE A 103 11.95 -0.13 2.52
CA ILE A 103 12.74 -1.28 2.06
C ILE A 103 11.82 -2.48 1.85
N CYS A 104 11.00 -2.81 2.86
CA CYS A 104 10.03 -3.91 2.75
C CYS A 104 9.06 -3.69 1.58
N SER A 105 8.52 -2.48 1.45
CA SER A 105 7.56 -2.13 0.40
C SER A 105 8.17 -2.22 -1.01
N SER A 106 9.42 -1.80 -1.17
CA SER A 106 10.17 -1.88 -2.43
C SER A 106 10.49 -3.32 -2.84
N ILE A 107 10.89 -4.16 -1.88
CA ILE A 107 11.11 -5.60 -2.11
C ILE A 107 9.81 -6.28 -2.57
N CYS A 108 8.69 -6.00 -1.89
CA CYS A 108 7.38 -6.53 -2.27
C CYS A 108 6.97 -6.08 -3.68
N LEU A 109 7.13 -4.80 -4.01
CA LEU A 109 6.80 -4.28 -5.33
C LEU A 109 7.66 -4.93 -6.42
N SER A 110 8.96 -5.08 -6.17
CA SER A 110 9.89 -5.76 -7.08
C SER A 110 9.49 -7.21 -7.33
N TYR A 111 9.15 -7.96 -6.27
CA TYR A 111 8.68 -9.34 -6.39
C TYR A 111 7.39 -9.44 -7.23
N ILE A 112 6.43 -8.53 -7.02
CA ILE A 112 5.18 -8.49 -7.80
C ILE A 112 5.45 -8.20 -9.28
N LEU A 113 6.37 -7.27 -9.59
CA LEU A 113 6.71 -6.94 -10.96
C LEU A 113 7.37 -8.12 -11.69
N LEU A 114 8.33 -8.79 -11.05
CA LEU A 114 8.99 -9.98 -11.60
C LEU A 114 7.97 -11.09 -11.87
N LYS A 115 7.08 -11.37 -10.91
CA LYS A 115 6.04 -12.38 -11.07
C LYS A 115 5.02 -12.00 -12.15
N SER A 116 4.71 -10.70 -12.30
CA SER A 116 3.83 -10.22 -13.37
C SER A 116 4.46 -10.33 -14.76
N GLN A 117 5.79 -10.29 -14.88
CA GLN A 117 6.48 -10.53 -16.15
C GLN A 117 6.51 -12.02 -16.50
N SER A 118 6.83 -12.87 -15.53
CA SER A 118 6.84 -14.33 -15.71
C SER A 118 5.48 -14.92 -16.11
N PHE A 119 4.36 -14.31 -15.73
CA PHE A 119 3.01 -14.74 -16.16
C PHE A 119 2.61 -14.23 -17.55
N ARG A 120 3.41 -13.34 -18.15
CA ARG A 120 3.16 -12.77 -19.48
C ARG A 120 3.90 -13.52 -20.59
N GLU A 121 4.96 -14.25 -20.24
CA GLU A 121 5.60 -15.26 -21.11
C GLU A 121 4.85 -16.58 -21.05
#